data_AF-A0A7C6Z0N1-F1
#
_entry.id   AF-A0A7C6Z0N1-F1
#
_cell.length_a   1.000
_cell.length_b   1.000
_cell.length_c   1.000
_cell.angle_alpha   90.00
_cell.angle_beta   90.00
_cell.angle_gamma   90.00
#
_symmetry.space_group_name_H-M   'P 1'
#
loop_
_entity.id
_entity.type
_entity.pdbx_description
1 polymer ?
#
loop_
_entity_poly.entity_id
_entity_poly.type
_entity_poly.pdbx_seq_one_letter_code
_entity_poly.pdbx_strand_id
1 'polypeptide(L)'
;MYSKRISIFTGHFGSGKTEVAVNYTLRLNELGYKTAIVDFDIVNPYFRTADVKDYMEDRNIKVIVPLYANTNVDVPALPAEINTLFENKEYKVVFDVGGDDLLISGNCSS
;
A
#
# COMPACT_ATOMS: atom_id res chain seq x y z
N MET A 1 13.91 -14.88 -18.15
CA MET A 1 14.17 -14.38 -16.79
C MET A 1 12.90 -13.69 -16.29
N TYR A 2 12.19 -14.26 -15.32
CA TYR A 2 10.95 -13.67 -14.79
C TYR A 2 11.30 -12.49 -13.89
N SER A 3 11.12 -11.26 -14.39
CA SER A 3 11.25 -10.04 -13.58
C SER A 3 9.96 -9.89 -12.76
N LYS A 4 10.02 -10.16 -11.45
CA LYS A 4 8.88 -9.89 -10.56
C LYS A 4 8.65 -8.38 -10.51
N ARG A 5 7.55 -7.95 -11.11
CA ARG A 5 7.19 -6.53 -11.24
C ARG A 5 6.35 -6.05 -10.05
N ILE A 6 5.57 -6.96 -9.49
CA ILE A 6 4.64 -6.71 -8.41
C ILE A 6 5.15 -7.46 -7.17
N SER A 7 5.31 -6.72 -6.07
CA SER A 7 5.63 -7.23 -4.75
C SER A 7 4.45 -6.92 -3.83
N ILE A 8 4.00 -7.90 -3.06
CA ILE A 8 2.88 -7.76 -2.13
C ILE A 8 3.41 -8.05 -0.73
N PHE A 9 3.22 -7.12 0.19
CA PHE A 9 3.51 -7.25 1.60
C PHE A 9 2.20 -7.48 2.34
N THR A 10 2.17 -8.51 3.18
CA THR A 10 1.00 -8.92 3.96
C THR A 10 1.46 -9.58 5.27
N GLY A 11 0.57 -9.70 6.24
CA GLY A 11 0.84 -10.21 7.58
C GLY A 11 0.07 -9.46 8.66
N HIS A 12 0.23 -9.89 9.91
CA HIS A 12 -0.60 -9.43 11.03
C HIS A 12 -0.53 -7.92 11.31
N PHE A 13 -1.59 -7.36 11.88
CA PHE A 13 -1.65 -5.97 12.31
C PHE A 13 -0.51 -5.63 13.29
N GLY A 14 0.09 -4.45 13.16
CA GLY A 14 1.24 -4.04 14.00
C GLY A 14 2.57 -4.75 13.73
N SER A 15 2.67 -5.65 12.74
CA SER A 15 3.92 -6.39 12.46
C SER A 15 5.00 -5.60 11.68
N GLY A 16 4.78 -4.30 11.43
CA GLY A 16 5.76 -3.43 10.75
C GLY A 16 5.76 -3.52 9.22
N LYS A 17 4.72 -4.12 8.60
CA LYS A 17 4.64 -4.31 7.14
C LYS A 17 4.80 -3.03 6.34
N THR A 18 4.11 -1.97 6.75
CA THR A 18 4.14 -0.67 6.06
C THR A 18 5.55 -0.09 6.04
N GLU A 19 6.28 -0.18 7.15
CA GLU A 19 7.67 0.26 7.21
C GLU A 19 8.56 -0.56 6.25
N VAL A 20 8.38 -1.87 6.22
CA VAL A 20 9.13 -2.74 5.31
C VAL A 20 8.77 -2.45 3.84
N ALA A 21 7.49 -2.24 3.53
CA ALA A 21 7.02 -1.92 2.17
C ALA A 21 7.56 -0.57 1.68
N VAL A 22 7.54 0.45 2.53
CA VAL A 22 8.12 1.78 2.24
C VAL A 22 9.62 1.66 1.97
N ASN A 23 10.37 1.02 2.88
CA ASN A 23 11.83 0.86 2.73
C ASN A 23 12.20 0.04 1.49
N TYR A 24 11.44 -1.01 1.20
CA TYR A 24 11.62 -1.81 -0.01
C TYR A 24 11.37 -0.98 -1.28
N THR A 25 10.35 -0.12 -1.28
CA THR A 25 10.04 0.77 -2.41
C THR A 25 11.15 1.79 -2.63
N LEU A 26 11.64 2.41 -1.55
CA LEU A 26 12.78 3.34 -1.60
C LEU A 26 14.00 2.63 -2.21
N ARG A 27 14.29 1.41 -1.77
CA ARG A 27 15.40 0.63 -2.31
C ARG A 27 15.25 0.32 -3.79
N LEU A 28 14.05 0.00 -4.26
CA LEU A 28 13.81 -0.20 -5.70
C LEU A 28 14.06 1.09 -6.50
N ASN A 29 13.66 2.25 -5.96
CA ASN A 29 13.93 3.54 -6.61
C ASN A 29 15.44 3.83 -6.68
N GLU A 30 16.17 3.62 -5.59
CA GLU A 30 17.64 3.78 -5.55
C GLU A 30 18.36 2.89 -6.58
N LEU A 31 17.79 1.72 -6.90
CA LEU A 31 18.29 0.82 -7.94
C LEU A 31 17.95 1.28 -9.37
N GLY A 32 17.31 2.43 -9.53
CA GLY A 32 16.95 3.04 -10.81
C GLY A 32 15.63 2.55 -11.40
N TYR A 33 14.81 1.83 -10.62
CA TYR A 33 13.50 1.39 -11.10
C TYR A 33 12.46 2.50 -10.96
N LYS A 34 11.65 2.67 -12.00
CA LYS A 34 10.40 3.43 -11.93
C LYS A 34 9.47 2.71 -10.96
N THR A 35 9.09 3.35 -9.88
CA THR A 35 8.48 2.67 -8.71
C THR A 35 7.16 3.30 -8.30
N ALA A 36 6.28 2.44 -7.78
CA ALA A 36 5.04 2.86 -7.16
C ALA A 36 4.77 2.04 -5.89
N ILE A 37 4.19 2.68 -4.88
CA ILE A 37 3.64 2.02 -3.70
C ILE A 37 2.14 2.28 -3.62
N VAL A 38 1.39 1.25 -3.23
CA VAL A 38 -0.05 1.30 -3.01
C VAL A 38 -0.34 0.80 -1.61
N ASP A 39 -1.02 1.61 -0.80
CA ASP A 39 -1.45 1.25 0.55
C ASP A 39 -2.95 0.90 0.53
N PHE A 40 -3.30 -0.32 0.94
CA PHE A 40 -4.70 -0.76 1.05
C PHE A 40 -5.23 -0.77 2.48
N ASP A 41 -4.41 -0.42 3.48
CA ASP A 41 -4.83 -0.42 4.87
C ASP A 41 -5.50 0.91 5.24
N ILE A 42 -6.83 0.93 5.21
CA ILE A 42 -7.64 2.12 5.52
C ILE A 42 -7.60 2.46 7.02
N VAL A 43 -7.39 1.45 7.89
CA VAL A 43 -7.52 1.59 9.35
C VAL A 43 -6.23 1.16 10.03
N ASN A 44 -5.17 1.94 9.82
CA ASN A 44 -3.90 1.76 10.52
C ASN A 44 -3.63 2.96 11.46
N PRO A 45 -3.72 2.81 12.80
CA PRO A 45 -3.48 3.88 13.76
C PRO A 45 -1.98 4.17 13.99
N TYR A 46 -1.09 3.46 13.31
CA TYR A 46 0.36 3.59 13.44
C TYR A 46 0.97 4.27 12.20
N PHE A 47 2.20 3.89 11.83
CA PHE A 47 2.91 4.37 10.65
C PHE A 47 2.19 3.97 9.37
N ARG A 48 1.78 4.96 8.58
CA ARG A 48 1.09 4.78 7.29
C ARG A 48 1.95 5.24 6.13
N THR A 49 1.73 4.67 4.95
CA THR A 49 2.34 5.18 3.72
C THR A 49 1.95 6.64 3.46
N ALA A 50 0.74 7.03 3.86
CA ALA A 50 0.27 8.41 3.78
C ALA A 50 1.14 9.41 4.57
N ASP A 51 1.73 8.97 5.70
CA ASP A 51 2.53 9.85 6.57
C ASP A 51 3.90 10.19 5.93
N VAL A 52 4.35 9.38 4.97
CA VAL A 52 5.61 9.57 4.22
C VAL A 52 5.39 9.84 2.73
N LYS A 53 4.15 10.15 2.33
CA LYS A 53 3.78 10.36 0.93
C LYS A 53 4.65 11.42 0.26
N ASP A 54 4.68 12.63 0.80
CA ASP A 54 5.41 13.76 0.21
C ASP A 54 6.90 13.44 0.08
N TYR A 55 7.48 12.80 1.10
CA TYR A 55 8.87 12.35 1.09
C TYR A 55 9.19 11.36 -0.05
N MET A 56 8.25 10.48 -0.36
CA MET A 56 8.38 9.49 -1.45
C MET A 56 8.15 10.14 -2.82
N GLU A 57 7.15 11.03 -2.94
CA GLU A 57 6.85 11.75 -4.18
C GLU A 57 7.98 12.70 -4.60
N ASP A 58 8.63 13.36 -3.65
CA ASP A 58 9.86 14.17 -3.88
C ASP A 58 11.01 13.35 -4.51
N ARG A 59 10.95 12.02 -4.39
CA ARG A 59 11.92 11.08 -4.99
C ARG A 59 11.43 10.47 -6.30
N ASN A 60 10.36 11.01 -6.89
CA ASN A 60 9.70 10.47 -8.08
C ASN A 60 9.08 9.08 -7.90
N ILE A 61 8.71 8.71 -6.66
CA ILE A 61 7.95 7.49 -6.40
C ILE A 61 6.47 7.82 -6.48
N LYS A 62 5.71 7.05 -7.26
CA LYS A 62 4.26 7.21 -7.30
C LYS A 62 3.64 6.59 -6.04
N VAL A 63 2.88 7.36 -5.28
CA VAL A 63 2.20 6.90 -4.06
C VAL A 63 0.69 6.92 -4.29
N ILE A 64 0.04 5.77 -4.12
CA ILE A 64 -1.43 5.67 -4.17
C ILE A 64 -1.93 5.27 -2.78
N VAL A 65 -2.71 6.15 -2.17
CA VAL A 65 -3.40 5.92 -0.90
C VAL A 65 -4.90 6.21 -1.10
N PRO A 66 -5.81 5.50 -0.41
CA PRO A 66 -7.25 5.72 -0.55
C PRO A 66 -7.64 7.15 -0.14
N LEU A 67 -8.50 7.81 -0.93
CA LEU A 67 -8.96 9.19 -0.70
C LEU A 67 -9.92 9.34 0.48
N TYR A 68 -10.45 8.23 1.03
CA TYR A 68 -11.46 8.25 2.07
C TYR A 68 -11.14 7.23 3.17
N ALA A 69 -10.43 7.70 4.21
CA ALA A 69 -10.31 6.99 5.47
C ALA A 69 -11.58 7.08 6.35
N ASN A 70 -12.75 7.45 5.79
CA ASN A 70 -13.93 7.91 6.56
C ASN A 70 -15.31 7.58 5.93
N THR A 71 -15.41 6.58 5.04
CA THR A 71 -16.72 6.16 4.49
C THR A 71 -16.96 4.67 4.73
N ASN A 72 -18.14 4.31 5.25
CA ASN A 72 -18.60 2.95 5.58
C ASN A 72 -18.80 2.05 4.33
N VAL A 73 -17.89 2.07 3.37
CA VAL A 73 -17.96 1.26 2.15
C VAL A 73 -17.08 0.04 2.35
N ASP A 74 -17.70 -1.14 2.45
CA ASP A 74 -17.07 -2.46 2.71
C ASP A 74 -16.00 -2.89 1.68
N VAL A 75 -15.84 -2.14 0.58
CA VAL A 75 -14.79 -2.35 -0.40
C VAL A 75 -14.10 -1.00 -0.62
N PRO A 76 -12.79 -0.85 -0.33
CA PRO A 76 -12.06 0.34 -0.74
C PRO A 76 -12.25 0.52 -2.25
N ALA A 77 -12.92 1.60 -2.63
CA ALA A 77 -12.96 2.03 -4.02
C ALA A 77 -11.52 2.38 -4.41
N LEU A 78 -10.84 1.43 -5.04
CA LEU A 78 -9.49 1.60 -5.51
C LEU A 78 -9.46 2.76 -6.51
N PRO A 79 -8.61 3.77 -6.32
CA PRO A 79 -8.50 4.85 -7.29
C PRO A 79 -8.23 4.28 -8.68
N ALA A 80 -8.88 4.84 -9.70
CA ALA A 80 -8.69 4.40 -11.10
C ALA A 80 -7.21 4.39 -11.52
N GLU A 81 -6.37 5.17 -10.85
CA GLU A 81 -4.92 5.25 -11.02
C GLU A 81 -4.18 3.92 -10.79
N ILE A 82 -4.78 2.98 -10.05
CA ILE A 82 -4.22 1.64 -9.86
C ILE A 82 -4.22 0.85 -11.17
N ASN A 83 -5.21 1.05 -12.04
CA ASN A 83 -5.25 0.39 -13.36
C ASN A 83 -4.02 0.76 -14.19
N THR A 84 -3.59 2.03 -14.12
CA THR A 84 -2.36 2.49 -14.78
C THR A 84 -1.11 1.71 -14.31
N LEU A 85 -1.07 1.28 -13.04
CA LEU A 85 0.05 0.47 -12.51
C LEU A 85 0.01 -0.99 -13.01
N PHE A 86 -1.15 -1.49 -13.40
CA PHE A 86 -1.28 -2.80 -14.03
C PHE A 86 -0.94 -2.75 -15.53
N GLU A 87 -1.35 -1.69 -16.21
CA GLU A 87 -1.12 -1.47 -17.64
C GLU A 87 0.33 -1.08 -17.96
N ASN A 88 0.90 -0.12 -17.23
CA ASN A 88 2.27 0.31 -17.44
C ASN A 88 3.26 -0.63 -16.75
N LYS A 89 3.84 -1.53 -17.56
CA LYS A 89 4.80 -2.55 -17.12
C LYS A 89 6.20 -2.03 -16.77
N GLU A 90 6.48 -0.74 -16.97
CA GLU A 90 7.73 -0.11 -16.51
C GLU A 90 7.80 -0.01 -14.99
N TYR A 91 6.64 0.14 -14.34
CA TYR A 91 6.57 0.29 -12.89
C TYR A 91 6.88 -1.01 -12.16
N LYS A 92 7.82 -0.96 -11.23
CA LYS A 92 7.90 -1.88 -10.11
C LYS A 92 6.92 -1.41 -9.03
N VAL A 93 5.95 -2.25 -8.72
CA VAL A 93 4.82 -1.89 -7.84
C VAL A 93 4.91 -2.67 -6.55
N VAL A 94 4.78 -1.96 -5.44
CA VAL A 94 4.71 -2.52 -4.09
C VAL A 94 3.31 -2.29 -3.56
N PHE A 95 2.65 -3.37 -3.15
CA PHE A 95 1.34 -3.30 -2.48
C PHE A 95 1.53 -3.62 -1.01
N ASP A 96 1.14 -2.71 -0.12
CA ASP A 96 0.96 -2.98 1.30
C ASP A 96 -0.49 -3.37 1.55
N VAL A 97 -0.68 -4.64 1.89
CA VAL A 97 -1.99 -5.23 2.17
C VAL A 97 -2.07 -5.45 3.68
N GLY A 98 -2.93 -4.67 4.33
CA GLY A 98 -3.30 -4.90 5.73
C GLY A 98 -3.72 -6.35 5.96
N GLY A 99 -3.27 -6.94 7.05
CA GLY A 99 -3.59 -8.32 7.41
C GLY A 99 -4.08 -8.37 8.85
N ASP A 100 -5.39 -8.43 8.98
CA ASP A 100 -6.20 -9.14 9.99
C ASP A 100 -7.61 -8.54 10.01
N ASP A 101 -8.61 -9.38 10.28
CA ASP A 101 -10.03 -9.06 10.42
C ASP A 101 -10.33 -8.25 11.70
N LEU A 102 -9.65 -7.12 11.94
CA LEU A 102 -9.93 -6.27 13.10
C LEU A 102 -11.25 -5.49 12.99
N LEU A 103 -12.06 -5.75 11.95
CA LEU A 103 -13.40 -5.18 11.76
C LEU A 103 -14.55 -6.19 11.95
N ILE A 104 -14.34 -7.31 12.66
CA ILE A 104 -15.47 -8.12 13.16
C ILE A 104 -15.33 -8.42 14.66
N SER A 105 -15.42 -7.38 15.49
CA SER A 105 -15.91 -7.54 16.87
C SER A 105 -17.38 -7.12 16.95
N GLY A 106 -18.23 -7.79 16.15
CA GLY A 106 -19.65 -7.84 16.43
C GLY A 106 -19.86 -8.73 17.64
N ASN A 107 -20.24 -8.13 18.78
CA ASN A 107 -20.62 -8.82 20.00
C ASN A 107 -21.52 -10.03 19.70
N CYS A 108 -21.01 -11.24 19.90
CA CYS A 108 -21.84 -12.40 20.19
C CYS A 108 -22.53 -12.12 21.53
N SER A 109 -23.74 -11.59 21.45
CA SER A 109 -24.66 -11.46 22.59
C SER A 109 -25.59 -12.68 22.52
N SER A 110 -25.34 -13.61 23.45
CA SER A 110 -26.24 -14.65 24.01
C SER A 110 -27.19 -15.40 23.08
#